data_AF-A0AAV1DKV7-F1
#
_entry.id   AF-A0AAV1DKV7-F1
#
_cell.length_a   1.000
_cell.length_b   1.000
_cell.length_c   1.000
_cell.angle_alpha   90.00
_cell.angle_beta   90.00
_cell.angle_gamma   90.00
#
_symmetry.space_group_name_H-M   'P 1'
#
loop_
_entity.id
_entity.type
_entity.pdbx_description
1 polymer ?
#
loop_
_entity_poly.entity_id
_entity_poly.type
_entity_poly.pdbx_seq_one_letter_code
_entity_poly.pdbx_strand_id
1 'polypeptide(L)'
;MSSAQDPFYIVKEEIQDSIDKLLSSFHRWEQVLPESGEQLNLTKELLTNCESIEWQVDELDKTVSVAARNPSLYGINEVELDKRRRWTSNARSQVGNVKKQVVARKEANGLSTSNVNGMRRELMRLPNSHQTDKSSQYKSQATDDLISSESDTQLLIMKQQDDELDALSYDVERIGHVGLTIHEELLAQERIIDELDTEMDSTSDRLEFVQV
;
A
#
# COMPACT_ATOMS: atom_id res chain seq x y z
N MET A 1 -8.16 -33.40 12.42
CA MET A 1 -7.01 -32.54 12.06
C MET A 1 -6.81 -31.54 13.18
N SER A 2 -5.64 -31.51 13.81
CA SER A 2 -5.33 -30.49 14.82
C SER A 2 -5.31 -29.11 14.15
N SER A 3 -6.01 -28.14 14.73
CA SER A 3 -6.11 -26.76 14.22
C SER A 3 -4.76 -26.10 13.92
N ALA A 4 -3.69 -26.58 14.56
CA ALA A 4 -2.31 -26.09 14.41
C ALA A 4 -1.59 -26.54 13.13
N GLN A 5 -2.10 -27.53 12.40
CA GLN A 5 -1.50 -28.00 11.13
C GLN A 5 -2.22 -27.46 9.89
N ASP A 6 -3.29 -26.69 10.08
CA ASP A 6 -4.09 -26.15 9.00
C ASP A 6 -3.40 -24.89 8.44
N PRO A 7 -3.10 -24.83 7.13
CA PRO A 7 -2.47 -23.67 6.49
C PRO A 7 -3.19 -22.36 6.77
N PHE A 8 -4.52 -22.40 6.94
CA PHE A 8 -5.29 -21.21 7.29
C PHE A 8 -4.82 -20.59 8.60
N TYR A 9 -4.58 -21.40 9.64
CA TYR A 9 -4.22 -20.89 10.96
C TYR A 9 -2.78 -20.38 11.01
N ILE A 10 -1.88 -20.95 10.22
CA ILE A 10 -0.51 -20.46 10.06
C ILE A 10 -0.53 -19.07 9.44
N VAL A 11 -1.18 -18.92 8.28
CA VAL A 11 -1.28 -17.63 7.58
C VAL A 11 -2.06 -16.61 8.42
N LYS A 12 -3.08 -17.05 9.15
CA LYS A 12 -3.83 -16.20 10.08
C LYS A 12 -2.93 -15.63 11.17
N GLU A 13 -2.03 -16.42 11.75
CA GLU A 13 -1.08 -15.97 12.78
C GLU A 13 -0.09 -14.95 12.18
N GLU A 14 0.46 -15.22 11.00
CA GLU A 14 1.37 -14.27 10.31
C GLU A 14 0.70 -12.93 9.98
N ILE A 15 -0.56 -12.97 9.51
CA ILE A 15 -1.35 -11.77 9.25
C ILE A 15 -1.66 -11.05 10.56
N GLN A 16 -1.97 -11.78 11.63
CA GLN A 16 -2.24 -11.19 12.94
C GLN A 16 -1.00 -10.46 13.49
N ASP A 17 0.18 -11.07 13.41
CA ASP A 17 1.44 -10.42 13.77
C ASP A 17 1.70 -9.15 12.94
N SER A 18 1.34 -9.18 11.66
CA SER A 18 1.45 -8.02 10.77
C SER A 18 0.48 -6.91 11.15
N ILE A 19 -0.75 -7.26 11.55
CA ILE A 19 -1.74 -6.31 12.10
C ILE A 19 -1.25 -5.71 13.42
N ASP A 20 -0.68 -6.52 14.31
CA ASP A 20 -0.19 -6.04 15.62
C ASP A 20 1.00 -5.08 15.44
N LYS A 21 1.89 -5.36 14.48
CA LYS A 21 2.95 -4.43 14.06
C LYS A 21 2.38 -3.15 13.45
N LEU A 22 1.38 -3.26 12.57
CA LEU A 22 0.68 -2.11 11.98
C LEU A 22 0.08 -1.21 13.06
N LEU A 23 -0.62 -1.79 14.05
CA LEU A 23 -1.22 -1.05 15.15
C LEU A 23 -0.16 -0.37 16.04
N SER A 24 0.96 -1.04 16.28
CA SER A 24 2.09 -0.46 17.02
C SER A 24 2.69 0.74 16.27
N SER A 25 2.91 0.62 14.96
CA SER A 25 3.37 1.71 14.11
C SER A 25 2.33 2.84 14.02
N PHE A 26 1.04 2.52 13.98
CA PHE A 26 -0.05 3.49 13.98
C PHE A 26 -0.07 4.30 15.28
N HIS A 27 0.06 3.64 16.43
CA HIS A 27 0.09 4.32 17.71
C HIS A 27 1.32 5.23 17.85
N ARG A 28 2.49 4.78 17.37
CA ARG A 28 3.68 5.64 17.26
C ARG A 28 3.39 6.86 16.38
N TRP A 29 2.78 6.66 15.22
CA TRP A 29 2.42 7.74 14.30
C TRP A 29 1.42 8.72 14.92
N GLU A 30 0.46 8.27 15.73
CA GLU A 30 -0.47 9.15 16.48
C GLU A 30 0.29 10.08 17.44
N GLN A 31 1.33 9.58 18.11
CA GLN A 31 2.13 10.34 19.06
C GLN A 31 3.12 11.32 18.40
N VAL A 32 3.49 11.10 17.13
CA VAL A 32 4.38 11.99 16.39
C VAL A 32 3.65 13.30 16.03
N LEU A 33 4.33 14.42 16.23
CA LEU A 33 3.82 15.77 15.96
C LEU A 33 3.49 15.95 14.46
N PRO A 34 2.39 16.65 14.11
CA PRO A 34 2.10 17.02 12.73
C PRO A 34 3.26 17.77 12.07
N GLU A 35 3.58 17.41 10.82
CA GLU A 35 4.58 18.05 9.95
C GLU A 35 6.06 17.74 10.17
N SER A 36 6.40 16.69 10.93
CA SER A 36 7.76 16.16 10.87
C SER A 36 7.97 15.33 9.59
N GLY A 37 9.17 15.38 9.00
CA GLY A 37 9.53 14.47 7.88
C GLY A 37 9.40 12.99 8.27
N GLU A 38 9.57 12.68 9.56
CA GLU A 38 9.31 11.36 10.14
C GLU A 38 7.83 10.96 10.02
N GLN A 39 6.90 11.89 10.23
CA GLN A 39 5.47 11.62 10.08
C GLN A 39 5.10 11.27 8.64
N LEU A 40 5.68 11.95 7.65
CA LEU A 40 5.40 11.67 6.23
C LEU A 40 5.89 10.27 5.84
N ASN A 41 7.08 9.89 6.30
CA ASN A 41 7.63 8.56 6.06
C ASN A 41 6.79 7.47 6.74
N LEU A 42 6.43 7.67 8.02
CA LEU A 42 5.54 6.75 8.75
C LEU A 42 4.15 6.65 8.11
N THR A 43 3.63 7.76 7.55
CA THR A 43 2.34 7.75 6.83
C THR A 43 2.42 6.87 5.59
N LYS A 44 3.50 6.99 4.81
CA LYS A 44 3.72 6.15 3.62
C LYS A 44 3.85 4.68 4.01
N GLU A 45 4.67 4.38 5.01
CA GLU A 45 4.88 3.02 5.53
C GLU A 45 3.57 2.38 6.03
N LEU A 46 2.76 3.13 6.79
CA LEU A 46 1.48 2.65 7.27
C LEU A 46 0.51 2.35 6.12
N LEU A 47 0.48 3.18 5.08
CA LEU A 47 -0.37 2.93 3.91
C LEU A 47 0.07 1.69 3.14
N THR A 48 1.37 1.52 2.89
CA THR A 48 1.89 0.32 2.21
C THR A 48 1.65 -0.94 3.04
N ASN A 49 1.81 -0.87 4.36
CA ASN A 49 1.52 -1.99 5.25
C ASN A 49 0.02 -2.31 5.28
N CYS A 50 -0.86 -1.29 5.27
CA CYS A 50 -2.29 -1.51 5.17
C CYS A 50 -2.66 -2.21 3.85
N GLU A 51 -2.11 -1.77 2.71
CA GLU A 51 -2.37 -2.37 1.40
C GLU A 51 -1.89 -3.82 1.32
N SER A 52 -0.70 -4.09 1.86
CA SER A 52 -0.15 -5.45 1.93
C SER A 52 -1.04 -6.39 2.75
N ILE A 53 -1.46 -5.96 3.95
CA ILE A 53 -2.31 -6.77 4.83
C ILE A 53 -3.73 -6.91 4.25
N GLU A 54 -4.30 -5.85 3.67
CA GLU A 54 -5.60 -5.92 2.96
C GLU A 54 -5.57 -7.01 1.88
N TRP A 55 -4.52 -7.03 1.06
CA TRP A 55 -4.34 -8.05 0.03
C TRP A 55 -4.22 -9.46 0.61
N GLN A 56 -3.42 -9.66 1.68
CA GLN A 56 -3.28 -10.96 2.33
C GLN A 56 -4.61 -11.47 2.91
N VAL A 57 -5.38 -10.59 3.55
CA VAL A 57 -6.70 -10.91 4.11
C VAL A 57 -7.68 -11.25 2.98
N ASP A 58 -7.64 -10.52 1.86
CA ASP A 58 -8.48 -10.80 0.69
C ASP A 58 -8.16 -12.16 0.05
N GLU A 59 -6.88 -12.51 -0.03
CA GLU A 59 -6.46 -13.81 -0.54
C GLU A 59 -6.91 -14.94 0.40
N LEU A 60 -6.76 -14.76 1.72
CA LEU A 60 -7.26 -15.73 2.69
C LEU A 60 -8.79 -15.88 2.61
N ASP A 61 -9.52 -14.78 2.41
CA ASP A 61 -10.99 -14.79 2.25
C ASP A 61 -11.45 -15.55 0.98
N LYS A 62 -10.66 -15.51 -0.10
CA LYS A 62 -10.89 -16.36 -1.29
C LYS A 62 -10.72 -17.83 -0.97
N THR A 63 -9.68 -18.20 -0.22
CA THR A 63 -9.48 -19.61 0.19
C THR A 63 -10.64 -20.13 1.04
N VAL A 64 -11.14 -19.31 1.97
CA VAL A 64 -12.34 -19.62 2.77
C VAL A 64 -13.57 -19.78 1.88
N SER A 65 -13.71 -18.95 0.85
CA SER A 65 -14.82 -19.03 -0.11
C SER A 65 -14.75 -20.30 -0.97
N VAL A 66 -13.55 -20.74 -1.36
CA VAL A 66 -13.34 -22.02 -2.07
C VAL A 66 -13.65 -23.20 -1.15
N ALA A 67 -13.16 -23.16 0.09
CA ALA A 67 -13.45 -24.19 1.10
C ALA A 67 -14.95 -24.31 1.40
N ALA A 68 -15.68 -23.19 1.40
CA ALA A 68 -17.12 -23.17 1.62
C ALA A 68 -17.93 -23.80 0.47
N ARG A 69 -17.40 -23.87 -0.75
CA ARG A 69 -18.07 -24.52 -1.88
C ARG A 69 -18.10 -26.04 -1.75
N ASN A 70 -17.04 -26.63 -1.20
CA ASN A 70 -16.93 -28.08 -1.01
C ASN A 70 -16.37 -28.41 0.39
N PRO A 71 -17.13 -28.20 1.49
CA PRO A 71 -16.61 -28.36 2.85
C PRO A 71 -16.18 -29.80 3.18
N SER A 72 -16.86 -30.80 2.59
CA SER A 72 -16.57 -32.22 2.78
C SER A 72 -15.21 -32.65 2.22
N LEU A 73 -14.73 -32.01 1.15
CA LEU A 73 -13.43 -32.30 0.54
C LEU A 73 -12.26 -31.89 1.46
N TYR A 74 -12.47 -30.83 2.25
CA TYR A 74 -11.45 -30.27 3.14
C TYR A 74 -11.63 -30.71 4.60
N GLY A 75 -12.70 -31.45 4.92
CA GLY A 75 -13.00 -31.87 6.30
C GLY A 75 -13.30 -30.69 7.23
N ILE A 76 -13.84 -29.59 6.70
CA ILE A 76 -14.12 -28.36 7.45
C ILE A 76 -15.62 -28.29 7.77
N ASN A 77 -15.94 -28.09 9.05
CA ASN A 77 -17.33 -27.92 9.51
C ASN A 77 -17.84 -26.49 9.25
N GLU A 78 -19.16 -26.32 9.12
CA GLU A 78 -19.79 -25.00 8.91
C GLU A 78 -19.45 -24.00 10.02
N VAL A 79 -19.42 -24.47 11.28
CA VAL A 79 -19.00 -23.66 12.44
C VAL A 79 -17.57 -23.14 12.29
N GLU A 80 -16.69 -23.93 11.67
CA GLU A 80 -15.30 -23.56 11.46
C GLU A 80 -15.18 -22.55 10.32
N LEU A 81 -15.90 -22.76 9.21
CA LEU A 81 -15.98 -21.77 8.13
C LEU A 81 -16.50 -20.41 8.61
N ASP A 82 -17.50 -20.40 9.49
CA ASP A 82 -18.04 -19.19 10.09
C ASP A 82 -17.00 -18.44 10.94
N LYS A 83 -16.18 -19.17 11.71
CA LYS A 83 -15.07 -18.56 12.46
C LYS A 83 -14.06 -17.90 11.51
N ARG A 84 -13.72 -18.58 10.40
CA ARG A 84 -12.79 -18.04 9.39
C ARG A 84 -13.33 -16.77 8.75
N ARG A 85 -14.59 -16.78 8.30
CA ARG A 85 -15.27 -15.61 7.72
C ARG A 85 -15.34 -14.43 8.69
N ARG A 86 -15.67 -14.69 9.95
CA ARG A 86 -15.72 -13.65 10.98
C ARG A 86 -14.35 -13.03 11.21
N TRP A 87 -13.30 -13.85 11.26
CA TRP A 87 -11.95 -13.35 11.44
C TRP A 87 -11.47 -12.53 10.24
N THR A 88 -11.64 -13.01 9.00
CA THR A 88 -11.24 -12.25 7.79
C THR A 88 -11.99 -10.93 7.69
N SER A 89 -13.29 -10.91 7.99
CA SER A 89 -14.09 -9.68 8.03
C SER A 89 -13.61 -8.70 9.10
N ASN A 90 -13.29 -9.19 10.30
CA ASN A 90 -12.76 -8.36 11.38
C ASN A 90 -11.38 -7.77 11.02
N ALA A 91 -10.47 -8.60 10.49
CA ALA A 91 -9.14 -8.17 10.05
C ALA A 91 -9.25 -7.06 8.98
N ARG A 92 -10.08 -7.25 7.96
CA ARG A 92 -10.34 -6.25 6.91
C ARG A 92 -10.87 -4.93 7.50
N SER A 93 -11.79 -5.00 8.46
CA SER A 93 -12.34 -3.80 9.12
C SER A 93 -11.29 -3.06 9.96
N GLN A 94 -10.41 -3.78 10.67
CA GLN A 94 -9.37 -3.17 11.50
C GLN A 94 -8.36 -2.40 10.63
N VAL A 95 -7.82 -3.06 9.60
CA VAL A 95 -6.85 -2.44 8.68
C VAL A 95 -7.49 -1.27 7.92
N GLY A 96 -8.73 -1.45 7.44
CA GLY A 96 -9.47 -0.39 6.78
C GLY A 96 -9.75 0.81 7.69
N ASN A 97 -9.93 0.61 8.99
CA ASN A 97 -10.09 1.72 9.95
C ASN A 97 -8.77 2.47 10.16
N VAL A 98 -7.65 1.77 10.29
CA VAL A 98 -6.32 2.37 10.39
C VAL A 98 -6.03 3.20 9.14
N LYS A 99 -6.21 2.62 7.94
CA LYS A 99 -6.02 3.29 6.65
C LYS A 99 -6.84 4.58 6.54
N LYS A 100 -8.14 4.53 6.90
CA LYS A 100 -9.02 5.70 6.89
C LYS A 100 -8.51 6.82 7.81
N GLN A 101 -8.06 6.49 9.02
CA GLN A 101 -7.52 7.47 9.96
C GLN A 101 -6.21 8.10 9.47
N VAL A 102 -5.32 7.27 8.88
CA VAL A 102 -4.06 7.74 8.29
C VAL A 102 -4.32 8.70 7.13
N VAL A 103 -5.25 8.36 6.23
CA VAL A 103 -5.65 9.23 5.11
C VAL A 103 -6.30 10.51 5.61
N ALA A 104 -7.25 10.43 6.54
CA ALA A 104 -7.94 11.61 7.07
C ALA A 104 -6.99 12.61 7.73
N ARG A 105 -5.98 12.14 8.48
CA ARG A 105 -4.97 13.03 9.08
C ARG A 105 -4.00 13.60 8.05
N LYS A 106 -3.60 12.80 7.05
CA LYS A 106 -2.79 13.28 5.91
C LYS A 106 -3.52 14.40 5.16
N GLU A 107 -4.81 14.23 4.91
CA GLU A 107 -5.67 15.24 4.29
C GLU A 107 -5.82 16.48 5.18
N ALA A 108 -6.04 16.32 6.49
CA ALA A 108 -6.11 17.45 7.42
C ALA A 108 -4.81 18.29 7.46
N ASN A 109 -3.65 17.63 7.39
CA ASN A 109 -2.35 18.31 7.26
C ASN A 109 -2.22 19.00 5.89
N GLY A 110 -2.62 18.34 4.81
CA GLY A 110 -2.67 18.93 3.47
C GLY A 110 -3.64 20.11 3.34
N LEU A 111 -4.75 20.09 4.10
CA LEU A 111 -5.71 21.18 4.18
C LEU A 111 -5.21 22.39 4.99
N SER A 112 -4.24 22.22 5.87
CA SER A 112 -3.62 23.36 6.57
C SER A 112 -2.76 24.20 5.61
N THR A 113 -2.14 23.56 4.61
CA THR A 113 -1.44 24.24 3.50
C THR A 113 -2.43 24.73 2.44
N SER A 114 -3.49 23.96 2.16
CA SER A 114 -4.48 24.32 1.14
C SER A 114 -5.48 25.38 1.60
N ASN A 115 -5.74 25.55 2.91
CA ASN A 115 -6.60 26.61 3.43
C ASN A 115 -5.97 28.01 3.24
N VAL A 116 -4.64 28.13 3.27
CA VAL A 116 -3.95 29.36 2.85
C VAL A 116 -4.16 29.63 1.36
N ASN A 117 -4.12 28.59 0.53
CA ASN A 117 -4.33 28.68 -0.92
C ASN A 117 -5.83 28.83 -1.32
N GLY A 118 -6.74 28.30 -0.52
CA GLY A 118 -8.19 28.31 -0.68
C GLY A 118 -8.79 29.64 -0.24
N MET A 119 -8.33 30.20 0.89
CA MET A 119 -8.68 31.57 1.28
C MET A 119 -8.15 32.58 0.25
N ARG A 120 -6.96 32.33 -0.33
CA ARG A 120 -6.41 33.12 -1.45
C ARG A 120 -7.25 32.97 -2.73
N ARG A 121 -7.84 31.80 -2.99
CA ARG A 121 -8.73 31.56 -4.15
C ARG A 121 -10.11 32.20 -3.99
N GLU A 122 -10.68 32.18 -2.79
CA GLU A 122 -11.94 32.86 -2.45
C GLU A 122 -11.77 34.40 -2.48
N LEU A 123 -10.61 34.92 -2.04
CA LEU A 123 -10.26 36.35 -2.17
C LEU A 123 -9.92 36.77 -3.61
N MET A 124 -9.65 35.81 -4.52
CA MET A 124 -9.46 36.02 -5.96
C MET A 124 -10.76 35.87 -6.76
N ARG A 125 -11.89 35.55 -6.11
CA ARG A 125 -13.20 35.51 -6.76
C ARG A 125 -13.83 36.90 -6.74
N LEU A 126 -13.51 37.69 -7.75
CA LEU A 126 -14.03 39.04 -7.97
C LEU A 126 -15.59 39.04 -7.90
N PRO A 127 -16.23 39.87 -7.05
CA PRO A 127 -17.64 40.19 -7.23
C PRO A 127 -17.72 41.12 -8.45
N ASN A 128 -18.22 40.58 -9.56
CA ASN A 128 -18.43 41.37 -10.77
C ASN A 128 -19.58 42.35 -10.51
N SER A 129 -19.25 43.58 -10.13
CA SER A 129 -20.19 44.70 -10.07
C SER A 129 -19.57 45.93 -10.74
N HIS A 130 -20.26 46.38 -11.78
CA HIS A 130 -19.97 47.58 -12.56
C HIS A 130 -19.70 48.81 -11.67
N GLN A 131 -18.58 49.50 -11.88
CA GLN A 131 -18.52 50.93 -12.22
C GLN A 131 -17.08 51.51 -12.20
N THR A 132 -16.73 52.09 -13.35
CA THR A 132 -16.00 53.34 -13.63
C THR A 132 -14.85 53.86 -12.72
N ASP A 133 -13.82 54.31 -13.44
CA ASP A 133 -13.00 55.51 -13.22
C ASP A 133 -11.67 55.42 -12.40
N LYS A 134 -10.59 55.70 -13.16
CA LYS A 134 -9.40 56.50 -12.79
C LYS A 134 -8.54 56.04 -11.61
N SER A 135 -7.80 54.94 -11.76
CA SER A 135 -6.50 54.73 -11.08
C SER A 135 -5.80 53.46 -11.64
N SER A 136 -5.03 53.60 -12.74
CA SER A 136 -4.49 52.45 -13.50
C SER A 136 -2.97 52.52 -13.74
N GLN A 137 -2.19 53.13 -12.85
CA GLN A 137 -0.73 53.18 -13.03
C GLN A 137 0.07 52.50 -11.91
N TYR A 138 -0.49 52.31 -10.71
CA TYR A 138 0.18 51.62 -9.61
C TYR A 138 -0.19 50.13 -9.46
N LYS A 139 -1.24 49.65 -10.13
CA LYS A 139 -1.64 48.23 -10.08
C LYS A 139 -0.83 47.33 -11.03
N SER A 140 -0.31 47.86 -12.13
CA SER A 140 0.39 47.07 -13.14
C SER A 140 1.78 46.58 -12.69
N GLN A 141 2.49 47.37 -11.87
CA GLN A 141 3.82 46.99 -11.37
C GLN A 141 3.75 45.89 -10.30
N ALA A 142 2.74 45.93 -9.42
CA ALA A 142 2.54 44.90 -8.41
C ALA A 142 2.05 43.56 -9.02
N THR A 143 1.35 43.60 -10.16
CA THR A 143 0.99 42.39 -10.91
C THR A 143 2.19 41.79 -11.64
N ASP A 144 3.10 42.59 -12.18
CA ASP A 144 4.31 42.07 -12.87
C ASP A 144 5.29 41.39 -11.90
N ASP A 145 5.52 41.96 -10.70
CA ASP A 145 6.35 41.31 -9.68
C ASP A 145 5.73 40.01 -9.18
N LEU A 146 4.39 39.97 -9.04
CA LEU A 146 3.68 38.77 -8.64
C LEU A 146 3.77 37.67 -9.71
N ILE A 147 3.58 38.03 -10.99
CA ILE A 147 3.70 37.10 -12.13
C ILE A 147 5.13 36.57 -12.27
N SER A 148 6.13 37.43 -12.07
CA SER A 148 7.54 37.04 -12.12
C SER A 148 7.89 36.07 -10.99
N SER A 149 7.45 36.37 -9.76
CA SER A 149 7.67 35.49 -8.60
C SER A 149 6.95 34.15 -8.71
N GLU A 150 5.76 34.12 -9.35
CA GLU A 150 5.02 32.88 -9.59
C GLU A 150 5.71 32.03 -10.68
N SER A 151 6.18 32.66 -11.75
CA SER A 151 6.94 32.00 -12.82
C SER A 151 8.19 31.31 -12.28
N ASP A 152 8.95 31.98 -11.40
CA ASP A 152 10.15 31.39 -10.77
C ASP A 152 9.80 30.19 -9.88
N THR A 153 8.68 30.26 -9.16
CA THR A 153 8.18 29.16 -8.32
C THR A 153 7.79 27.96 -9.19
N GLN A 154 7.11 28.20 -10.31
CA GLN A 154 6.71 27.15 -11.25
C GLN A 154 7.91 26.47 -11.91
N LEU A 155 8.97 27.24 -12.23
CA LEU A 155 10.24 26.72 -12.75
C LEU A 155 10.94 25.81 -11.73
N LEU A 156 10.91 26.17 -10.45
CA LEU A 156 11.49 25.36 -9.37
C LEU A 156 10.76 24.02 -9.21
N ILE A 157 9.42 24.05 -9.31
CA ILE A 157 8.57 22.85 -9.24
C ILE A 157 8.84 21.92 -10.43
N MET A 158 8.94 22.46 -11.65
CA MET A 158 9.26 21.65 -12.83
C MET A 158 10.64 20.99 -12.70
N LYS A 159 11.64 21.74 -12.24
CA LYS A 159 12.97 21.19 -12.00
C LYS A 159 12.96 20.07 -10.95
N GLN A 160 12.25 20.26 -9.85
CA GLN A 160 12.12 19.24 -8.82
C GLN A 160 11.42 17.98 -9.33
N GLN A 161 10.40 18.14 -10.18
CA GLN A 161 9.73 17.01 -10.83
C GLN A 161 10.66 16.27 -11.81
N ASP A 162 11.50 16.98 -12.56
CA ASP A 162 12.48 16.34 -13.44
C ASP A 162 13.52 15.54 -12.62
N ASP A 163 14.01 16.09 -11.50
CA ASP A 163 14.92 15.37 -10.59
C ASP A 163 14.24 14.12 -9.98
N GLU A 164 12.93 14.18 -9.68
CA GLU A 164 12.13 13.04 -9.21
C GLU A 164 11.93 11.98 -10.31
N LEU A 165 11.75 12.38 -11.56
CA LEU A 165 11.63 11.46 -12.70
C LEU A 165 12.94 10.71 -12.98
N ASP A 166 14.08 11.38 -12.83
CA ASP A 166 15.40 10.73 -12.95
C ASP A 166 15.63 9.70 -11.83
N ALA A 167 15.24 10.02 -10.60
CA ALA A 167 15.28 9.06 -9.49
C ALA A 167 14.35 7.86 -9.71
N LEU A 168 13.14 8.10 -10.22
CA LEU A 168 12.20 7.04 -10.58
C LEU A 168 12.77 6.14 -11.69
N SER A 169 13.44 6.73 -12.68
CA SER A 169 14.09 6.00 -13.77
C SER A 169 15.17 5.04 -13.24
N TYR A 170 15.98 5.50 -12.28
CA TYR A 170 16.97 4.65 -11.61
C TYR A 170 16.33 3.50 -10.82
N ASP A 171 15.21 3.77 -10.13
CA ASP A 171 14.46 2.75 -9.41
C ASP A 171 13.84 1.70 -10.36
N VAL A 172 13.39 2.13 -11.55
CA VAL A 172 12.86 1.24 -12.60
C VAL A 172 13.97 0.38 -13.22
N GLU A 173 15.17 0.92 -13.41
CA GLU A 173 16.32 0.11 -13.85
C GLU A 173 16.66 -0.95 -12.79
N ARG A 174 16.73 -0.56 -11.51
CA ARG A 174 16.99 -1.48 -10.40
C ARG A 174 15.93 -2.58 -10.30
N ILE A 175 14.64 -2.26 -10.44
CA ILE A 175 13.59 -3.29 -10.39
C ILE A 175 13.65 -4.21 -11.62
N GLY A 176 14.06 -3.70 -12.78
CA GLY A 176 14.33 -4.51 -13.97
C GLY A 176 15.44 -5.54 -13.69
N HIS A 177 16.54 -5.12 -13.09
CA HIS A 177 17.61 -6.04 -12.68
C HIS A 177 17.15 -7.09 -11.67
N VAL A 178 16.40 -6.67 -10.64
CA VAL A 178 15.84 -7.62 -9.66
C VAL A 178 14.88 -8.61 -10.33
N GLY A 179 14.05 -8.16 -11.28
CA GLY A 179 13.16 -9.03 -12.05
C GLY A 179 13.90 -10.08 -12.87
N LEU A 180 15.05 -9.71 -13.47
CA LEU A 180 15.92 -10.66 -14.18
C LEU A 180 16.52 -11.68 -13.22
N THR A 181 17.03 -11.25 -12.06
CA THR A 181 17.58 -12.17 -11.05
C THR A 181 16.51 -13.12 -10.51
N ILE A 182 15.29 -12.64 -10.27
CA ILE A 182 14.17 -13.50 -9.86
C ILE A 182 13.84 -14.52 -10.95
N HIS A 183 13.85 -14.11 -12.23
CA HIS A 183 13.60 -15.03 -13.33
C HIS A 183 14.66 -16.14 -13.44
N GLU A 184 15.94 -15.78 -13.30
CA GLU A 184 17.03 -16.76 -13.27
C GLU A 184 16.91 -17.74 -12.10
N GLU A 185 16.54 -17.24 -10.91
CA GLU A 185 16.32 -18.06 -9.72
C GLU A 185 15.10 -19.00 -9.88
N LEU A 186 14.01 -18.54 -10.50
CA LEU A 186 12.84 -19.37 -10.81
C LEU A 186 13.19 -20.50 -11.79
N LEU A 187 13.98 -20.21 -12.83
CA LEU A 187 14.47 -21.23 -13.77
C LEU A 187 15.42 -22.23 -13.08
N ALA A 188 16.23 -21.77 -12.12
CA ALA A 188 17.06 -22.67 -11.32
C ALA A 188 16.20 -23.58 -10.44
N GLN A 189 15.15 -23.04 -9.82
CA GLN A 189 14.21 -23.82 -9.00
C GLN A 189 13.40 -24.82 -9.82
N GLU A 190 12.95 -24.48 -11.04
CA GLU A 190 12.29 -25.43 -11.96
C GLU A 190 13.20 -26.64 -12.22
N ARG A 191 14.49 -26.39 -12.47
CA ARG A 191 15.46 -27.46 -12.72
C ARG A 191 15.71 -28.33 -11.49
N ILE A 192 15.73 -27.75 -10.30
CA ILE A 192 15.87 -28.49 -9.03
C ILE A 192 14.62 -29.33 -8.75
N ILE A 193 13.42 -28.82 -9.07
CA ILE A 193 12.18 -29.57 -8.93
C ILE A 193 12.15 -30.77 -9.87
N ASP A 194 12.55 -30.60 -11.13
CA ASP A 194 12.65 -31.71 -12.09
C ASP A 194 13.63 -32.79 -11.61
N GLU A 195 14.79 -32.39 -11.06
CA GLU A 195 15.75 -33.34 -10.48
C GLU A 195 15.16 -34.10 -9.29
N LEU A 196 14.45 -33.39 -8.41
CA LEU A 196 13.81 -33.98 -7.24
C LEU A 196 12.67 -34.94 -7.61
N ASP A 197 11.93 -34.65 -8.69
CA ASP A 197 10.92 -35.53 -9.27
C ASP A 197 11.56 -36.83 -9.79
N THR A 198 12.69 -36.73 -10.51
CA THR A 198 13.40 -37.93 -10.98
C THR A 198 14.01 -38.77 -9.85
N GLU A 199 14.49 -38.13 -8.76
CA GLU A 199 14.93 -38.85 -7.57
C GLU A 199 13.77 -39.50 -6.82
N MET A 200 12.60 -38.84 -6.78
CA MET A 200 11.38 -39.38 -6.20
C MET A 200 10.89 -40.61 -6.97
N ASP A 201 10.87 -40.55 -8.30
CA ASP A 201 10.52 -41.69 -9.16
C ASP A 201 11.50 -42.86 -8.94
N SER A 202 12.81 -42.58 -8.90
CA SER A 202 13.81 -43.62 -8.64
C SER A 202 13.67 -44.25 -7.25
N THR A 203 13.35 -43.45 -6.23
CA THR A 203 13.12 -43.98 -4.87
C THR A 203 11.79 -44.74 -4.78
N SER A 204 10.76 -44.31 -5.51
CA SER A 204 9.50 -45.03 -5.67
C SER A 204 9.72 -46.40 -6.32
N ASP A 205 10.43 -46.47 -7.44
CA ASP A 205 10.77 -47.71 -8.14
C ASP A 205 11.56 -48.68 -7.23
N ARG A 206 12.50 -48.14 -6.43
CA ARG A 206 13.26 -48.94 -5.47
C ARG A 206 12.41 -49.44 -4.30
N LEU A 207 11.43 -48.67 -3.84
CA LEU A 207 10.48 -49.11 -2.82
C LEU A 207 9.52 -50.17 -3.35
N GLU A 208 9.04 -50.03 -4.59
CA GLU A 208 8.21 -51.04 -5.27
C GLU A 208 8.96 -52.37 -5.39
N PHE A 209 10.24 -52.34 -5.75
CA PHE A 209 11.08 -53.54 -5.83
C PHE A 209 11.30 -54.23 -4.48
N VAL A 210 11.27 -53.49 -3.36
CA VAL A 210 11.45 -54.04 -2.00
C VAL A 210 10.13 -54.57 -1.41
N GLN A 211 8.98 -54.22 -1.99
CA GLN A 211 7.66 -54.65 -1.54
C GLN A 211 7.09 -55.89 -2.25
N VAL A 212 7.87 -56.50 -3.15
CA VAL A 212 7.59 -57.81 -3.79
C VAL A 212 8.47 -58.90 -3.19
#